data_AF-A0A0K1PPB4-F1
#
_entry.id   AF-A0A0K1PPB4-F1
#
_cell.length_a   1.000
_cell.length_b   1.000
_cell.length_c   1.000
_cell.angle_alpha   90.00
_cell.angle_beta   90.00
_cell.angle_gamma   90.00
#
_symmetry.space_group_name_H-M   'P 1'
#
loop_
_entity.id
_entity.type
_entity.pdbx_description
1 polymer ?
#
loop_
_entity_poly.entity_id
_entity_poly.type
_entity_poly.pdbx_seq_one_letter_code
_entity_poly.pdbx_strand_id
1 'polypeptide(L)'
;MKRLLDGEVSTDAERLLRFAATAAPPAAEDKQKRIIEAAQTAGLPMATSSVSRIFSHRRTWPVLAIVVGLTGSVAGALSSTTNVAIPTEPVMSPSSRAPGEQEPSPAALPAPEQGVRVDDLPSAPVVTSPSRVSPAATSPAAVRDELGEIDAARAALDQGRARDALARIDQWRKGFSSPRYAEEAEALEVQALAALGRRDEARAKGERFLASRPHSAYERRIRATLSQVQP
;
A
#
# COMPACT_ATOMS: atom_id res chain seq x y z
N MET A 1 -3.29 49.05 -33.59
CA MET A 1 -3.22 47.87 -32.69
C MET A 1 -3.55 48.34 -31.28
N LYS A 2 -4.73 47.99 -30.77
CA LYS A 2 -5.24 48.41 -29.46
C LYS A 2 -4.56 47.59 -28.35
N ARG A 3 -4.00 48.27 -27.35
CA ARG A 3 -3.56 47.66 -26.08
C ARG A 3 -4.78 47.12 -25.34
N LEU A 4 -4.84 45.80 -25.16
CA LEU A 4 -5.87 45.08 -24.41
C LEU A 4 -5.23 44.34 -23.22
N LEU A 5 -4.51 45.06 -22.35
CA LEU A 5 -3.82 44.47 -21.20
C LEU A 5 -4.11 45.19 -19.87
N ASP A 6 -5.12 46.06 -19.83
CA ASP A 6 -5.69 46.57 -18.57
C ASP A 6 -6.99 45.82 -18.29
N GLY A 7 -6.89 44.75 -17.51
CA GLY A 7 -8.03 43.93 -17.11
C GLY A 7 -7.70 43.08 -15.89
N GLU A 8 -7.89 43.67 -14.70
CA GLU A 8 -8.25 43.03 -13.43
C GLU A 8 -7.82 41.57 -13.15
N VAL A 9 -6.51 41.27 -13.16
CA VAL A 9 -6.03 39.95 -12.67
C VAL A 9 -5.55 39.98 -11.21
N SER A 10 -5.38 41.15 -10.58
CA SER A 10 -4.69 41.22 -9.28
C SER A 10 -5.56 40.92 -8.06
N THR A 11 -6.85 41.24 -8.10
CA THR A 11 -7.67 41.30 -6.86
C THR A 11 -8.08 39.92 -6.33
N ASP A 12 -8.41 38.98 -7.23
CA ASP A 12 -8.80 37.62 -6.82
C ASP A 12 -7.59 36.72 -6.56
N ALA A 13 -6.48 36.91 -7.28
CA ALA A 13 -5.22 36.24 -6.97
C ALA A 13 -4.69 36.65 -5.59
N GLU A 14 -4.78 37.94 -5.24
CA GLU A 14 -4.43 38.43 -3.90
C GLU A 14 -5.37 37.89 -2.82
N ARG A 15 -6.67 37.74 -3.10
CA ARG A 15 -7.61 37.09 -2.15
C ARG A 15 -7.26 35.63 -1.92
N LEU A 16 -6.92 34.88 -2.97
CA LEU A 16 -6.56 33.46 -2.85
C LEU A 16 -5.26 33.27 -2.07
N LEU A 17 -4.26 34.15 -2.27
CA LEU A 17 -3.01 34.11 -1.48
C LEU A 17 -3.23 34.52 -0.02
N ARG A 18 -4.10 35.50 0.25
CA ARG A 18 -4.43 35.94 1.62
C ARG A 18 -5.25 34.90 2.38
N PHE A 19 -6.11 34.14 1.68
CA PHE A 19 -6.86 33.02 2.27
C PHE A 19 -5.93 31.83 2.56
N ALA A 20 -4.99 31.52 1.67
CA ALA A 20 -4.00 30.46 1.88
C ALA A 20 -3.02 30.77 3.03
N ALA A 21 -2.64 32.05 3.21
CA ALA A 21 -1.79 32.48 4.33
C ALA A 21 -2.50 32.40 5.69
N THR A 22 -3.83 32.54 5.72
CA THR A 22 -4.65 32.43 6.95
C THR A 22 -5.00 30.98 7.28
N ALA A 23 -4.94 30.07 6.30
CA ALA A 23 -5.16 28.64 6.44
C ALA A 23 -3.88 27.85 6.76
N ALA A 24 -2.80 28.53 7.17
CA ALA A 24 -1.63 27.87 7.72
C ALA A 24 -1.98 27.29 9.11
N PRO A 25 -1.85 25.98 9.36
CA PRO A 25 -2.03 25.44 10.70
C PRO A 25 -0.99 26.09 11.64
N PRO A 26 -1.33 26.40 12.91
CA PRO A 26 -0.35 26.90 13.85
C PRO A 26 0.80 25.90 13.92
N ALA A 27 2.02 26.45 13.79
CA ALA A 27 3.27 25.72 13.77
C ALA A 27 3.28 24.65 14.86
N ALA A 28 3.64 23.42 14.45
CA ALA A 28 3.77 22.24 15.30
C ALA A 28 4.97 22.32 16.27
N GLU A 29 5.34 23.52 16.76
CA GLU A 29 6.46 23.72 17.67
C GLU A 29 6.06 23.75 19.15
N ASP A 30 4.77 23.97 19.46
CA ASP A 30 4.32 24.12 20.86
C ASP A 30 3.91 22.81 21.56
N LYS A 31 3.75 21.70 20.83
CA LYS A 31 3.43 20.40 21.44
C LYS A 31 4.65 19.69 22.04
N GLN A 32 5.87 20.06 21.64
CA GLN A 32 7.09 19.35 22.04
C GLN A 32 7.66 19.83 23.38
N LYS A 33 7.23 21.01 23.88
CA LYS A 33 7.70 21.57 25.15
C LYS A 33 6.86 21.15 26.38
N ARG A 34 5.71 20.48 26.19
CA ARG A 34 4.85 20.03 27.31
C ARG A 34 5.00 18.57 27.74
N ILE A 35 5.87 17.79 27.07
CA ILE A 35 6.08 16.38 27.43
C ILE A 35 7.38 16.17 28.24
N ILE A 36 8.20 17.21 28.43
CA ILE A 36 9.51 17.11 29.11
C ILE A 36 9.47 17.59 30.59
N GLU A 37 8.38 18.19 31.06
CA GLU A 37 8.24 18.61 32.48
C GLU A 37 7.46 17.62 33.38
N ALA A 38 6.92 16.53 32.84
CA ALA A 38 6.22 15.51 33.64
C ALA A 38 7.07 14.28 34.00
N ALA A 39 8.39 14.32 33.75
CA ALA A 39 9.28 13.17 33.90
C ALA A 39 10.22 13.22 35.13
N GLN A 40 10.09 14.20 36.04
CA GLN A 40 11.07 14.36 37.13
C GLN A 40 10.51 14.38 38.57
N THR A 41 9.23 14.05 38.79
CA THR A 41 8.65 14.04 40.14
C THR A 41 7.80 12.81 40.40
N ALA A 42 8.42 11.63 40.37
CA ALA A 42 7.97 10.48 41.16
C ALA A 42 9.11 9.46 41.25
N GLY A 43 9.83 9.48 42.36
CA GLY A 43 10.88 8.51 42.65
C GLY A 43 10.32 7.13 42.98
N LEU A 44 10.98 6.10 42.41
CA LEU A 44 11.16 4.70 42.86
C LEU A 44 9.87 3.86 43.12
N PRO A 45 9.92 2.50 43.09
CA PRO A 45 11.09 1.60 43.05
C PRO A 45 11.07 0.54 41.94
N MET A 46 12.24 -0.09 41.75
CA MET A 46 12.41 -1.34 41.00
C MET A 46 11.41 -2.41 41.46
N ALA A 47 10.58 -2.91 40.55
CA ALA A 47 9.73 -4.07 40.75
C ALA A 47 10.21 -5.20 39.85
N THR A 48 10.88 -6.16 40.47
CA THR A 48 11.16 -7.49 39.94
C THR A 48 9.88 -8.33 39.88
N SER A 49 9.83 -9.29 38.94
CA SER A 49 8.81 -10.34 38.74
C SER A 49 7.54 -9.86 37.99
N SER A 50 6.91 -10.60 37.08
CA SER A 50 6.79 -12.07 36.99
C SER A 50 6.58 -12.51 35.54
N VAL A 51 7.33 -13.52 35.13
CA VAL A 51 7.07 -14.28 33.90
C VAL A 51 5.89 -15.22 34.16
N SER A 52 4.73 -14.92 33.57
CA SER A 52 3.60 -15.85 33.50
C SER A 52 3.61 -16.57 32.16
N ARG A 53 3.86 -17.88 32.22
CA ARG A 53 3.66 -18.83 31.12
C ARG A 53 2.17 -18.99 30.86
N ILE A 54 1.74 -18.79 29.62
CA ILE A 54 0.54 -19.45 29.11
C ILE A 54 0.99 -20.36 27.96
N PHE A 55 1.17 -21.63 28.33
CA PHE A 55 1.23 -22.75 27.41
C PHE A 55 -0.20 -22.99 26.90
N SER A 56 -0.40 -22.93 25.58
CA SER A 56 -1.44 -23.73 24.92
C SER A 56 -0.80 -24.63 23.86
N HIS A 57 -1.38 -25.81 23.73
CA HIS A 57 -0.76 -27.07 23.35
C HIS A 57 -0.37 -27.24 21.87
N ARG A 58 0.71 -28.02 21.69
CA ARG A 58 1.03 -28.95 20.57
C ARG A 58 1.45 -28.37 19.22
N ARG A 59 2.77 -28.20 19.04
CA ARG A 59 3.58 -28.99 18.08
C ARG A 59 5.07 -28.74 18.37
N THR A 60 5.75 -29.74 18.91
CA THR A 60 7.16 -29.70 19.35
C THR A 60 8.12 -29.66 18.18
N TRP A 61 8.87 -28.57 17.98
CA TRP A 61 10.15 -28.56 17.27
C TRP A 61 11.23 -28.01 18.23
N PRO A 62 12.29 -28.77 18.54
CA PRO A 62 13.24 -28.41 19.58
C PRO A 62 14.24 -27.32 19.13
N VAL A 63 14.55 -26.49 20.13
CA VAL A 63 15.62 -25.50 20.33
C VAL A 63 16.82 -25.56 19.37
N LEU A 64 17.19 -24.39 18.84
CA LEU A 64 18.60 -24.00 18.78
C LEU A 64 18.73 -22.54 19.28
N ALA A 65 19.32 -22.41 20.46
CA ALA A 65 19.73 -21.14 21.04
C ALA A 65 21.02 -20.68 20.36
N ILE A 66 21.07 -19.43 19.89
CA ILE A 66 22.32 -18.76 19.56
C ILE A 66 22.35 -17.40 20.26
N VAL A 67 23.35 -17.27 21.11
CA VAL A 67 23.81 -16.08 21.84
C VAL A 67 24.65 -15.23 20.90
N VAL A 68 24.28 -13.95 20.69
CA VAL A 68 25.18 -12.84 20.30
C VAL A 68 24.40 -11.56 20.65
N GLY A 69 24.88 -10.53 21.34
CA GLY A 69 26.23 -10.06 21.64
C GLY A 69 26.17 -8.53 21.50
N LEU A 70 26.46 -7.81 22.58
CA LEU A 70 26.57 -6.35 22.62
C LEU A 70 27.69 -5.86 21.68
N THR A 71 27.39 -4.89 20.82
CA THR A 71 28.29 -3.88 20.24
C THR A 71 27.38 -2.76 19.67
N GLY A 72 27.52 -1.47 19.94
CA GLY A 72 28.71 -0.68 20.23
C GLY A 72 29.07 0.20 19.02
N SER A 73 28.71 1.49 19.10
CA SER A 73 29.39 2.66 18.49
C SER A 73 29.09 3.15 17.07
N VAL A 74 28.63 4.42 17.02
CA VAL A 74 29.20 5.63 16.35
C VAL A 74 29.63 5.55 14.88
N ALA A 75 29.06 6.42 14.03
CA ALA A 75 29.77 7.49 13.29
C ALA A 75 28.89 8.09 12.20
N GLY A 76 28.83 9.42 12.14
CA GLY A 76 28.12 10.16 11.10
C GLY A 76 28.84 10.16 9.75
N ALA A 77 28.09 10.53 8.71
CA ALA A 77 28.64 11.08 7.48
C ALA A 77 27.61 12.03 6.88
N LEU A 78 27.97 13.32 6.85
CA LEU A 78 27.37 14.34 6.02
C LEU A 78 27.56 13.91 4.56
N SER A 79 26.49 13.84 3.78
CA SER A 79 26.60 13.69 2.32
C SER A 79 25.94 14.87 1.65
N SER A 80 26.80 15.82 1.26
CA SER A 80 26.57 16.89 0.31
C SER A 80 26.00 16.31 -0.97
N THR A 81 24.84 16.79 -1.43
CA THR A 81 24.40 16.54 -2.80
C THR A 81 24.68 17.80 -3.62
N THR A 82 25.76 17.72 -4.38
CA THR A 82 26.16 18.68 -5.41
C THR A 82 25.11 18.70 -6.51
N ASN A 83 24.72 19.92 -6.89
CA ASN A 83 23.83 20.23 -7.99
C ASN A 83 24.48 19.77 -9.32
N VAL A 84 23.89 18.80 -10.01
CA VAL A 84 24.27 18.44 -11.38
C VAL A 84 23.28 19.11 -12.32
N ALA A 85 23.79 20.08 -13.08
CA ALA A 85 23.08 20.74 -14.16
C ALA A 85 22.75 19.73 -15.27
N ILE A 86 21.47 19.65 -15.65
CA ILE A 86 20.98 18.83 -16.75
C ILE A 86 21.26 19.58 -18.06
N PRO A 87 22.04 19.02 -19.01
CA PRO A 87 22.14 19.55 -20.36
C PRO A 87 20.83 19.32 -21.10
N THR A 88 20.23 20.41 -21.58
CA THR A 88 19.08 20.43 -22.48
C THR A 88 19.51 19.87 -23.85
N GLU A 89 19.20 18.61 -24.15
CA GLU A 89 19.26 18.10 -25.51
C GLU A 89 17.95 18.37 -26.27
N PRO A 90 18.03 18.85 -27.53
CA PRO A 90 16.86 19.14 -28.35
C PRO A 90 16.13 17.85 -28.75
N VAL A 91 14.84 17.85 -28.45
CA VAL A 91 13.87 16.80 -28.78
C VAL A 91 13.80 16.62 -30.30
N MET A 92 14.32 15.50 -30.80
CA MET A 92 13.99 15.00 -32.14
C MET A 92 12.58 14.41 -32.11
N SER A 93 11.65 15.09 -32.77
CA SER A 93 10.28 14.64 -33.00
C SER A 93 10.26 13.33 -33.80
N PRO A 94 9.70 12.22 -33.28
CA PRO A 94 9.35 11.09 -34.12
C PRO A 94 8.17 11.50 -35.02
N SER A 95 8.40 11.46 -36.33
CA SER A 95 7.41 11.67 -37.37
C SER A 95 6.25 10.68 -37.18
N SER A 96 5.08 11.20 -36.81
CA SER A 96 3.84 10.44 -36.65
C SER A 96 3.37 9.95 -38.02
N ARG A 97 3.53 8.64 -38.26
CA ARG A 97 2.94 7.95 -39.41
C ARG A 97 1.45 7.80 -39.14
N ALA A 98 0.64 8.59 -39.84
CA ALA A 98 -0.82 8.50 -39.83
C ALA A 98 -1.26 7.05 -40.14
N PRO A 99 -1.97 6.37 -39.22
CA PRO A 99 -2.73 5.17 -39.54
C PRO A 99 -3.85 5.56 -40.52
N GLY A 100 -4.06 4.73 -41.54
CA GLY A 100 -5.11 4.95 -42.52
C GLY A 100 -6.47 5.13 -41.84
N GLU A 101 -7.11 6.25 -42.14
CA GLU A 101 -8.49 6.55 -41.81
C GLU A 101 -9.37 5.62 -42.65
N GLN A 102 -9.62 4.42 -42.12
CA GLN A 102 -10.56 3.48 -42.70
C GLN A 102 -11.96 3.95 -42.26
N GLU A 103 -12.61 4.69 -43.16
CA GLU A 103 -13.99 5.16 -43.03
C GLU A 103 -14.91 3.96 -42.67
N PRO A 104 -15.51 3.92 -41.47
CA PRO A 104 -16.41 2.84 -41.10
C PRO A 104 -17.68 2.97 -41.94
N SER A 105 -17.83 2.05 -42.89
CA SER A 105 -19.08 1.79 -43.60
C SER A 105 -20.22 1.64 -42.57
N PRO A 106 -21.35 2.35 -42.70
CA PRO A 106 -22.48 2.18 -41.80
C PRO A 106 -23.05 0.77 -41.96
N ALA A 107 -22.66 -0.13 -41.04
CA ALA A 107 -23.32 -1.41 -40.89
C ALA A 107 -24.80 -1.14 -40.56
N ALA A 108 -25.68 -1.69 -41.39
CA ALA A 108 -27.12 -1.61 -41.21
C ALA A 108 -27.49 -2.12 -39.81
N LEU A 109 -28.32 -1.35 -39.10
CA LEU A 109 -28.90 -1.74 -37.82
C LEU A 109 -29.64 -3.09 -38.00
N PRO A 110 -29.32 -4.14 -37.23
CA PRO A 110 -30.18 -5.31 -37.15
C PRO A 110 -31.51 -4.89 -36.53
N ALA A 111 -32.61 -5.34 -37.15
CA ALA A 111 -33.97 -5.12 -36.67
C ALA A 111 -34.11 -5.56 -35.19
N PRO A 112 -34.97 -4.89 -34.40
CA PRO A 112 -35.18 -5.28 -33.01
C PRO A 112 -35.73 -6.70 -32.96
N GLU A 113 -34.93 -7.63 -32.45
CA GLU A 113 -35.41 -8.97 -32.10
C GLU A 113 -36.55 -8.81 -31.09
N GLN A 114 -37.67 -9.48 -31.37
CA GLN A 114 -38.86 -9.42 -30.54
C GLN A 114 -38.52 -9.95 -29.13
N GLY A 115 -38.44 -9.04 -28.17
CA GLY A 115 -38.23 -9.40 -26.77
C GLY A 115 -39.39 -10.24 -26.25
N VAL A 116 -39.10 -11.44 -25.78
CA VAL A 116 -40.05 -12.27 -25.02
C VAL A 116 -40.41 -11.52 -23.75
N ARG A 117 -41.71 -11.33 -23.51
CA ARG A 117 -42.22 -10.69 -22.30
C ARG A 117 -41.97 -11.62 -21.11
N VAL A 118 -41.53 -11.05 -19.99
CA VAL A 118 -41.27 -11.81 -18.75
C VAL A 118 -42.51 -12.56 -18.26
N ASP A 119 -43.70 -12.07 -18.62
CA ASP A 119 -45.00 -12.67 -18.34
C ASP A 119 -45.29 -13.96 -19.14
N ASP A 120 -44.55 -14.24 -20.22
CA ASP A 120 -44.72 -15.45 -21.06
C ASP A 120 -43.91 -16.65 -20.57
N LEU A 121 -43.17 -16.52 -19.45
CA LEU A 121 -42.41 -17.63 -18.88
C LEU A 121 -43.31 -18.49 -17.96
N PRO A 122 -43.33 -19.83 -18.11
CA PRO A 122 -44.05 -20.70 -17.20
C PRO A 122 -43.50 -20.58 -15.79
N SER A 123 -44.37 -20.30 -14.82
CA SER A 123 -44.01 -20.26 -13.40
C SER A 123 -43.58 -21.64 -12.92
N ALA A 124 -42.31 -21.78 -12.56
CA ALA A 124 -41.79 -23.00 -11.96
C ALA A 124 -42.34 -23.21 -10.54
N PRO A 125 -42.61 -24.45 -10.10
CA PRO A 125 -43.04 -24.73 -8.74
C PRO A 125 -41.94 -24.33 -7.75
N VAL A 126 -42.33 -23.59 -6.71
CA VAL A 126 -41.44 -23.17 -5.62
C VAL A 126 -41.04 -24.40 -4.83
N VAL A 127 -39.91 -25.00 -5.20
CA VAL A 127 -39.25 -26.01 -4.37
C VAL A 127 -38.54 -25.25 -3.24
N THR A 128 -39.05 -25.38 -2.02
CA THR A 128 -38.43 -24.91 -0.78
C THR A 128 -37.04 -25.54 -0.67
N SER A 129 -36.04 -24.81 -1.16
CA SER A 129 -34.64 -25.24 -1.08
C SER A 129 -34.17 -25.12 0.36
N PRO A 130 -33.36 -26.07 0.87
CA PRO A 130 -32.76 -25.95 2.19
C PRO A 130 -31.97 -24.65 2.25
N SER A 131 -32.19 -23.89 3.31
CA SER A 131 -31.63 -22.57 3.56
C SER A 131 -30.12 -22.60 3.32
N ARG A 132 -29.69 -22.16 2.13
CA ARG A 132 -28.30 -21.95 1.81
C ARG A 132 -27.81 -20.91 2.82
N VAL A 133 -26.88 -21.31 3.69
CA VAL A 133 -26.23 -20.38 4.60
C VAL A 133 -25.63 -19.29 3.74
N SER A 134 -26.29 -18.13 3.71
CA SER A 134 -25.87 -17.02 2.88
C SER A 134 -24.49 -16.61 3.38
N PRO A 135 -23.45 -16.57 2.53
CA PRO A 135 -22.15 -16.08 2.95
C PRO A 135 -22.38 -14.69 3.56
N ALA A 136 -21.97 -14.52 4.82
CA ALA A 136 -22.16 -13.28 5.56
C ALA A 136 -21.73 -12.12 4.66
N ALA A 137 -22.68 -11.29 4.26
CA ALA A 137 -22.44 -10.20 3.34
C ALA A 137 -21.36 -9.30 3.95
N THR A 138 -20.14 -9.37 3.40
CA THR A 138 -19.04 -8.53 3.86
C THR A 138 -19.48 -7.08 3.68
N SER A 139 -19.48 -6.31 4.76
CA SER A 139 -19.88 -4.91 4.69
C SER A 139 -18.88 -4.14 3.81
N PRO A 140 -19.34 -3.14 3.03
CA PRO A 140 -18.44 -2.26 2.27
C PRO A 140 -17.39 -1.57 3.16
N ALA A 141 -17.72 -1.34 4.44
CA ALA A 141 -16.81 -0.79 5.43
C ALA A 141 -15.59 -1.71 5.65
N ALA A 142 -15.81 -3.01 5.85
CA ALA A 142 -14.71 -3.96 6.07
C ALA A 142 -13.73 -4.03 4.89
N VAL A 143 -14.20 -3.86 3.66
CA VAL A 143 -13.34 -3.81 2.46
C VAL A 143 -12.50 -2.54 2.44
N ARG A 144 -13.10 -1.40 2.78
CA ARG A 144 -12.39 -0.11 2.85
C ARG A 144 -11.32 -0.13 3.95
N ASP A 145 -11.64 -0.74 5.09
CA ASP A 145 -10.71 -0.87 6.20
C ASP A 145 -9.53 -1.80 5.82
N GLU A 146 -9.80 -2.92 5.16
CA GLU A 146 -8.76 -3.83 4.66
C GLU A 146 -7.82 -3.14 3.67
N LEU A 147 -8.39 -2.40 2.71
CA LEU A 147 -7.60 -1.66 1.72
C LEU A 147 -6.75 -0.57 2.39
N GLY A 148 -7.29 0.14 3.39
CA GLY A 148 -6.55 1.17 4.13
C GLY A 148 -5.30 0.63 4.83
N GLU A 149 -5.37 -0.56 5.41
CA GLU A 149 -4.21 -1.21 6.04
C GLU A 149 -3.13 -1.63 5.01
N ILE A 150 -3.57 -2.15 3.86
CA ILE A 150 -2.65 -2.51 2.75
C ILE A 150 -1.98 -1.27 2.17
N ASP A 151 -2.72 -0.20 1.93
CA ASP A 151 -2.19 1.06 1.44
C ASP A 151 -1.20 1.67 2.44
N ALA A 152 -1.47 1.58 3.74
CA ALA A 152 -0.54 2.03 4.78
C ALA A 152 0.75 1.20 4.82
N ALA A 153 0.67 -0.12 4.58
CA ALA A 153 1.84 -0.97 4.46
C ALA A 153 2.67 -0.61 3.21
N ARG A 154 2.01 -0.35 2.08
CA ARG A 154 2.65 0.11 0.84
C ARG A 154 3.38 1.43 1.05
N ALA A 155 2.70 2.43 1.61
CA ALA A 155 3.29 3.73 1.91
C ALA A 155 4.49 3.64 2.87
N ALA A 156 4.48 2.71 3.82
CA ALA A 156 5.63 2.47 4.70
C ALA A 156 6.84 1.93 3.92
N LEU A 157 6.65 1.03 2.95
CA LEU A 157 7.74 0.56 2.09
C LEU A 157 8.30 1.67 1.21
N ASP A 158 7.42 2.47 0.59
CA ASP A 158 7.84 3.57 -0.29
C ASP A 158 8.66 4.63 0.46
N GLN A 159 8.41 4.77 1.77
CA GLN A 159 9.16 5.66 2.67
C GLN A 159 10.43 5.01 3.27
N GLY A 160 10.81 3.80 2.84
CA GLY A 160 11.96 3.07 3.39
C GLY A 160 11.76 2.50 4.80
N ARG A 161 10.54 2.59 5.35
CA ARG A 161 10.19 2.07 6.69
C ARG A 161 9.79 0.60 6.61
N ALA A 162 10.71 -0.24 6.14
CA ALA A 162 10.43 -1.66 5.87
C ALA A 162 10.02 -2.47 7.11
N ARG A 163 10.52 -2.12 8.32
CA ARG A 163 10.08 -2.75 9.58
C ARG A 163 8.61 -2.47 9.86
N ASP A 164 8.18 -1.23 9.65
CA ASP A 164 6.80 -0.81 9.89
C ASP A 164 5.85 -1.47 8.90
N ALA A 165 6.26 -1.58 7.63
CA ALA A 165 5.49 -2.30 6.61
C ALA A 165 5.26 -3.76 7.00
N LEU A 166 6.31 -4.45 7.46
CA LEU A 166 6.20 -5.84 7.89
C LEU A 166 5.28 -5.99 9.11
N ALA A 167 5.41 -5.11 10.09
CA ALA A 167 4.54 -5.11 11.28
C ALA A 167 3.06 -4.89 10.92
N ARG A 168 2.77 -4.00 9.95
CA ARG A 168 1.41 -3.76 9.44
C ARG A 168 0.84 -5.00 8.76
N ILE A 169 1.63 -5.69 7.93
CA ILE A 169 1.20 -6.93 7.26
C ILE A 169 0.88 -8.01 8.30
N ASP A 170 1.69 -8.12 9.36
CA ASP A 170 1.44 -9.07 10.45
C ASP A 170 0.18 -8.74 11.24
N GLN A 171 -0.10 -7.46 11.47
CA GLN A 171 -1.32 -7.00 12.11
C GLN A 171 -2.55 -7.26 11.23
N TRP A 172 -2.47 -6.90 9.95
CA TRP A 172 -3.51 -7.16 8.95
C TRP A 172 -3.85 -8.65 8.89
N ARG A 173 -2.86 -9.54 8.85
CA ARG A 173 -3.07 -11.00 8.81
C ARG A 173 -3.84 -11.52 10.04
N LYS A 174 -3.68 -10.88 11.19
CA LYS A 174 -4.40 -11.24 12.43
C LYS A 174 -5.80 -10.64 12.49
N GLY A 175 -6.01 -9.49 11.85
CA GLY A 175 -7.28 -8.76 11.86
C GLY A 175 -8.30 -9.28 10.85
N PHE A 176 -7.85 -9.84 9.72
CA PHE A 176 -8.73 -10.26 8.62
C PHE A 176 -8.72 -11.79 8.45
N SER A 177 -9.85 -12.43 8.78
CA SER A 177 -10.02 -13.90 8.70
C SER A 177 -10.25 -14.42 7.27
N SER A 178 -10.79 -13.58 6.38
CA SER A 178 -11.02 -13.88 4.96
C SER A 178 -10.43 -12.75 4.09
N PRO A 179 -9.10 -12.66 3.99
CA PRO A 179 -8.44 -11.55 3.33
C PRO A 179 -8.64 -11.58 1.81
N ARG A 180 -8.97 -10.43 1.24
CA ARG A 180 -9.11 -10.20 -0.20
C ARG A 180 -7.81 -9.74 -0.84
N TYR A 181 -6.97 -9.06 -0.08
CA TYR A 181 -5.68 -8.52 -0.53
C TYR A 181 -4.49 -9.41 -0.17
N ALA A 182 -4.71 -10.73 -0.05
CA ALA A 182 -3.66 -11.67 0.36
C ALA A 182 -2.47 -11.72 -0.60
N GLU A 183 -2.71 -11.65 -1.90
CA GLU A 183 -1.62 -11.64 -2.88
C GLU A 183 -0.75 -10.39 -2.76
N GLU A 184 -1.39 -9.23 -2.57
CA GLU A 184 -0.67 -7.98 -2.36
C GLU A 184 0.13 -8.00 -1.06
N ALA A 185 -0.51 -8.44 0.03
CA ALA A 185 0.14 -8.52 1.34
C ALA A 185 1.37 -9.44 1.30
N GLU A 186 1.28 -10.61 0.64
CA GLU A 186 2.42 -11.52 0.46
C GLU A 186 3.53 -10.87 -0.40
N ALA A 187 3.18 -10.14 -1.46
CA ALA A 187 4.16 -9.44 -2.29
C ALA A 187 4.88 -8.31 -1.52
N LEU A 188 4.14 -7.53 -0.72
CA LEU A 188 4.69 -6.49 0.15
C LEU A 188 5.57 -7.10 1.25
N GLU A 189 5.20 -8.26 1.79
CA GLU A 189 5.99 -8.97 2.80
C GLU A 189 7.37 -9.37 2.25
N VAL A 190 7.42 -9.93 1.04
CA VAL A 190 8.68 -10.28 0.37
C VAL A 190 9.56 -9.05 0.15
N GLN A 191 8.97 -7.94 -0.31
CA GLN A 191 9.69 -6.67 -0.49
C GLN A 191 10.22 -6.11 0.83
N ALA A 192 9.41 -6.15 1.89
CA ALA A 192 9.83 -5.71 3.22
C ALA A 192 11.01 -6.54 3.75
N LEU A 193 10.95 -7.87 3.61
CA LEU A 193 12.03 -8.77 4.03
C LEU A 193 13.31 -8.49 3.25
N ALA A 194 13.22 -8.30 1.94
CA ALA A 194 14.37 -7.94 1.10
C ALA A 194 14.98 -6.60 1.52
N ALA A 195 14.16 -5.57 1.73
CA ALA A 195 14.60 -4.25 2.17
C ALA A 195 15.25 -4.26 3.56
N LEU A 196 14.87 -5.20 4.43
CA LEU A 196 15.48 -5.41 5.74
C LEU A 196 16.79 -6.23 5.71
N GLY A 197 17.21 -6.70 4.53
CA GLY A 197 18.37 -7.58 4.39
C GLY A 197 18.10 -9.03 4.83
N ARG A 198 16.85 -9.41 5.09
CA ARG A 198 16.44 -10.79 5.43
C ARG A 198 16.31 -11.63 4.16
N ARG A 199 17.44 -11.76 3.44
CA ARG A 199 17.52 -12.30 2.08
C ARG A 199 16.98 -13.72 1.95
N ASP A 200 17.32 -14.60 2.89
CA ASP A 200 16.90 -16.01 2.83
C ASP A 200 15.39 -16.18 3.03
N GLU A 201 14.80 -15.37 3.93
CA GLU A 201 13.36 -15.39 4.15
C GLU A 201 12.59 -14.79 2.98
N ALA A 202 13.09 -13.68 2.41
CA ALA A 202 12.55 -13.08 1.20
C ALA A 202 12.58 -14.09 0.04
N ARG A 203 13.68 -14.82 -0.12
CA ARG A 203 13.84 -15.89 -1.11
C ARG A 203 12.82 -17.00 -0.92
N ALA A 204 12.78 -17.60 0.27
CA ALA A 204 11.89 -18.72 0.56
C ALA A 204 10.40 -18.36 0.35
N LYS A 205 9.99 -17.16 0.77
CA LYS A 205 8.61 -16.69 0.58
C LYS A 205 8.32 -16.34 -0.87
N GLY A 206 9.23 -15.65 -1.56
CA GLY A 206 9.06 -15.26 -2.96
C GLY A 206 9.00 -16.47 -3.89
N GLU A 207 9.86 -17.46 -3.72
CA GLU A 207 9.85 -18.70 -4.50
C GLU A 207 8.55 -19.48 -4.27
N ARG A 208 8.09 -19.58 -3.02
CA ARG A 208 6.80 -20.22 -2.71
C ARG A 208 5.64 -19.47 -3.36
N PHE A 209 5.65 -18.13 -3.32
CA PHE A 209 4.62 -17.32 -3.98
C PHE A 209 4.57 -17.64 -5.48
N LEU A 210 5.72 -17.59 -6.17
CA LEU A 210 5.82 -17.84 -7.60
C LEU A 210 5.42 -19.28 -7.98
N ALA A 211 5.76 -20.26 -7.15
CA ALA A 211 5.36 -21.65 -7.35
C ALA A 211 3.84 -21.85 -7.19
N SER A 212 3.22 -21.15 -6.23
CA SER A 212 1.78 -21.25 -5.99
C SER A 212 0.93 -20.40 -6.95
N ARG A 213 1.48 -19.30 -7.48
CA ARG A 213 0.77 -18.29 -8.27
C ARG A 213 1.63 -17.79 -9.45
N PRO A 214 1.90 -18.64 -10.45
CA PRO A 214 2.84 -18.34 -11.54
C PRO A 214 2.36 -17.27 -12.53
N HIS A 215 1.11 -16.79 -12.43
CA HIS A 215 0.53 -15.74 -13.30
C HIS A 215 -0.11 -14.60 -12.51
N SER A 216 0.29 -14.41 -11.26
CA SER A 216 -0.20 -13.28 -10.45
C SER A 216 0.31 -11.94 -11.01
N ALA A 217 -0.48 -10.88 -10.84
CA ALA A 217 -0.07 -9.51 -11.16
C ALA A 217 1.24 -9.10 -10.46
N TYR A 218 1.58 -9.73 -9.33
CA TYR A 218 2.79 -9.45 -8.55
C TYR A 218 4.01 -10.28 -8.95
N GLU A 219 3.88 -11.23 -9.88
CA GLU A 219 4.95 -12.14 -10.32
C GLU A 219 6.22 -11.38 -10.72
N ARG A 220 6.06 -10.40 -11.62
CA ARG A 220 7.17 -9.59 -12.14
C ARG A 220 7.89 -8.84 -11.01
N ARG A 221 7.13 -8.27 -10.08
CA ARG A 221 7.68 -7.48 -8.97
C ARG A 221 8.46 -8.39 -8.02
N ILE A 222 7.91 -9.54 -7.67
CA ILE A 222 8.57 -10.51 -6.78
C ILE A 222 9.85 -11.04 -7.43
N ARG A 223 9.83 -11.39 -8.72
CA ARG A 223 11.04 -11.82 -9.44
C ARG A 223 12.13 -10.74 -9.39
N ALA A 224 11.78 -9.48 -9.61
CA ALA A 224 12.72 -8.36 -9.51
C ALA A 224 13.30 -8.23 -8.09
N THR A 225 12.48 -8.37 -7.05
CA THR A 225 12.95 -8.39 -5.66
C THR A 225 13.91 -9.56 -5.38
N LEU A 226 13.60 -10.76 -5.89
CA LEU A 226 14.46 -11.94 -5.70
C LEU A 226 15.82 -11.79 -6.36
N SER A 227 15.89 -11.18 -7.54
CA SER A 227 17.15 -10.88 -8.22
C SER A 227 18.04 -9.92 -7.41
N GLN A 228 17.48 -9.05 -6.58
CA GLN A 228 18.24 -8.13 -5.73
C GLN A 228 18.85 -8.79 -4.48
N VAL A 229 18.28 -9.92 -4.04
CA VAL A 229 18.73 -10.64 -2.83
C VAL A 229 19.55 -11.89 -3.15
N GLN A 230 19.87 -12.11 -4.43
CA GLN A 230 20.79 -13.17 -4.86
C GLN A 230 22.23 -12.77 -4.48
N PRO A 231 23.06 -13.71 -3.97
CA PRO A 231 24.43 -13.43 -3.56
C PRO A 231 25.35 -13.08 -4.74
#